data_AF-A0A2S2DSW9-F1
#
_entry.id   AF-A0A2S2DSW9-F1
#
_cell.length_a   1.000
_cell.length_b   1.000
_cell.length_c   1.000
_cell.angle_alpha   90.00
_cell.angle_beta   90.00
_cell.angle_gamma   90.00
#
_symmetry.space_group_name_H-M   'P 1'
#
loop_
_entity.id
_entity.type
_entity.pdbx_description
1 polymer ?
#
loop_
_entity_poly.entity_id
_entity_poly.type
_entity_poly.pdbx_seq_one_letter_code
_entity_poly.pdbx_strand_id
1 'polypeptide(L)'
;MLNKKLNTTFIIASMAILIFLVIITFKLITETDNPALFTIDFDEKSHVVSSYGTLVGSLLTFLSIIFVIYTILQQKEQYSNDKLLEKSKEKNALFDRLKLIHNLLNEIFKHITDTGVEMKAFFEIEKEKTFGSNQMSFYTNKNYYRLLELDYQSIFSAFQEYSKDEDKTKSFNDLYKMVDFYSESFIEQREKYLYHINDKVERKQKIASELNSVMDEASKMIGEYKIELATNNEYKQNLWFQLLNELIVFYYKLISEKDDADFEAIEKEVLVIFLKKANAVEKNIGFEKRILDLVLKIAGIRKQLNSMKMESLNFSNQIESRYKKYYAPESKNLMRLNELSTNISGLITNSVKPVSKNRYFSLL
;
A
#
# COMPACT_ATOMS: atom_id res chain seq x y z
N MET A 1 31.33 27.40 28.19
CA MET A 1 32.10 28.00 29.32
C MET A 1 33.37 28.73 28.86
N LEU A 2 34.12 28.19 27.89
CA LEU A 2 35.32 28.85 27.33
C LEU A 2 35.01 30.22 26.67
N ASN A 3 33.94 30.30 25.85
CA ASN A 3 33.52 31.55 25.17
C ASN A 3 33.09 32.66 26.12
N LYS A 4 32.37 32.33 27.21
CA LYS A 4 31.98 33.33 28.21
C LYS A 4 33.23 33.92 28.88
N LYS A 5 34.21 33.07 29.23
CA LYS A 5 35.49 33.50 29.79
C LYS A 5 36.33 34.32 28.80
N LEU A 6 36.45 33.90 27.55
CA LEU A 6 37.17 34.63 26.50
C LEU A 6 36.58 36.02 26.23
N ASN A 7 35.25 36.13 26.17
CA ASN A 7 34.57 37.42 25.99
C ASN A 7 34.79 38.35 27.17
N THR A 8 34.70 37.84 28.40
CA THR A 8 34.95 38.65 29.60
C THR A 8 36.41 39.13 29.65
N THR A 9 37.38 38.27 29.37
CA THR A 9 38.81 38.66 29.36
C THR A 9 39.11 39.70 28.28
N PHE A 10 38.48 39.59 27.11
CA PHE A 10 38.69 40.52 25.99
C PHE A 10 38.13 41.92 26.27
N ILE A 11 36.93 41.99 26.87
CA ILE A 11 36.32 43.24 27.33
C ILE A 11 37.20 43.91 28.38
N ILE A 12 37.73 43.14 29.33
CA ILE A 12 38.62 43.66 30.39
C ILE A 12 39.93 44.21 29.79
N ALA A 13 40.56 43.48 28.87
CA ALA A 13 41.80 43.92 28.23
C ALA A 13 41.61 45.20 27.39
N SER A 14 40.50 45.30 26.64
CA SER A 14 40.17 46.49 25.86
C SER A 14 39.93 47.71 26.75
N MET A 15 39.25 47.52 27.89
CA MET A 15 39.01 48.58 28.85
C MET A 15 40.30 49.05 29.53
N ALA A 16 41.22 48.13 29.84
CA ALA A 16 42.53 48.45 30.42
C ALA A 16 43.42 49.25 29.45
N ILE A 17 43.43 48.89 28.15
CA ILE A 17 44.15 49.64 27.11
C ILE A 17 43.59 51.07 26.98
N LEU A 18 42.26 51.22 27.04
CA LEU A 18 41.59 52.51 26.93
C LEU A 18 41.94 53.41 28.14
N ILE A 19 41.94 52.85 29.36
CA ILE A 19 42.38 53.57 30.57
C ILE A 19 43.85 53.99 30.46
N PHE A 20 44.73 53.11 29.98
CA PHE A 20 46.14 53.40 29.77
C PHE A 20 46.36 54.56 28.78
N LEU A 21 45.62 54.57 27.67
CA LEU A 21 45.66 55.68 26.69
C LEU A 21 45.20 57.01 27.31
N VAL A 22 44.15 57.01 28.13
CA VAL A 22 43.68 58.20 28.84
C VAL A 22 44.76 58.75 29.79
N ILE A 23 45.42 57.87 30.55
CA ILE A 23 46.50 58.25 31.48
C ILE A 23 47.69 58.88 30.73
N ILE A 24 48.12 58.28 29.61
CA ILE A 24 49.21 58.84 28.80
C ILE A 24 48.80 60.19 28.21
N THR A 25 47.58 60.29 27.66
CA THR A 25 47.04 61.55 27.11
C THR A 25 47.09 62.66 28.16
N PHE A 26 46.64 62.37 29.38
CA PHE A 26 46.65 63.32 30.48
C PHE A 26 48.07 63.73 30.86
N LYS A 27 48.99 62.77 30.99
CA LYS A 27 50.40 63.04 31.31
C LYS A 27 51.06 63.94 30.26
N LEU A 28 50.77 63.71 28.98
CA LEU A 28 51.30 64.48 27.85
C LEU A 28 50.78 65.93 27.84
N ILE A 29 49.54 66.15 28.30
CA ILE A 29 48.94 67.48 28.44
C ILE A 29 49.53 68.25 29.64
N THR A 30 49.90 67.57 30.72
CA THR A 30 50.38 68.20 31.96
C THR A 30 51.89 68.46 32.00
N GLU A 31 52.65 67.99 31.03
CA GLU A 31 54.12 68.13 30.97
C GLU A 31 54.56 69.50 30.41
N THR A 32 53.87 70.57 30.79
CA THR A 32 54.11 71.98 30.42
C THR A 32 54.26 72.82 31.69
N ASP A 33 55.22 73.75 31.69
CA ASP A 33 55.57 74.56 32.87
C ASP A 33 54.47 75.55 33.31
N ASN A 34 53.37 75.68 32.56
CA ASN A 34 52.21 76.48 32.97
C ASN A 34 50.89 75.86 32.46
N PRO A 35 50.18 75.05 33.26
CA PRO A 35 48.97 74.36 32.83
C PRO A 35 47.77 75.31 32.84
N ALA A 36 47.57 76.08 31.77
CA ALA A 36 46.26 76.65 31.50
C ALA A 36 45.37 75.56 30.88
N LEU A 37 44.14 75.42 31.42
CA LEU A 37 43.11 74.56 30.84
C LEU A 37 42.93 74.97 29.36
N PHE A 38 43.39 74.11 28.45
CA PHE A 38 43.34 74.24 26.98
C PHE A 38 44.48 74.99 26.25
N THR A 39 45.66 75.20 26.84
CA THR A 39 46.86 75.53 26.04
C THR A 39 47.76 74.31 25.90
N ILE A 40 47.63 73.60 24.79
CA ILE A 40 48.57 72.52 24.43
C ILE A 40 49.77 73.18 23.76
N ASP A 41 50.86 73.33 24.50
CA ASP A 41 52.12 73.85 23.96
C ASP A 41 52.86 72.75 23.20
N PHE A 42 53.04 72.94 21.89
CA PHE A 42 53.64 71.97 20.98
C PHE A 42 55.05 72.36 20.53
N ASP A 43 55.56 73.51 20.97
CA ASP A 43 56.90 73.97 20.58
C ASP A 43 57.97 73.01 21.13
N GLU A 44 58.90 72.62 20.26
CA GLU A 44 59.95 71.61 20.47
C GLU A 44 59.50 70.17 20.81
N LYS A 45 58.19 69.87 20.85
CA LYS A 45 57.64 68.55 21.21
C LYS A 45 57.09 67.72 20.05
N SER A 46 57.34 68.12 18.81
CA SER A 46 56.86 67.44 17.59
C SER A 46 57.21 65.95 17.55
N HIS A 47 58.40 65.57 18.01
CA HIS A 47 58.85 64.18 18.16
C HIS A 47 57.98 63.38 19.14
N VAL A 48 57.59 63.99 20.28
CA VAL A 48 56.80 63.33 21.33
C VAL A 48 55.37 63.10 20.87
N VAL A 49 54.77 64.09 20.21
CA VAL A 49 53.42 63.99 19.63
C VAL A 49 53.37 62.98 18.49
N SER A 50 54.36 62.98 17.61
CA SER A 50 54.48 62.00 16.52
C SER A 50 54.64 60.58 17.07
N SER A 51 55.47 60.39 18.10
CA SER A 51 55.65 59.11 18.77
C SER A 51 54.37 58.64 19.47
N TYR A 52 53.64 59.55 20.12
CA TYR A 52 52.34 59.27 20.73
C TYR A 52 51.28 58.88 19.67
N GLY A 53 51.18 59.64 18.57
CA GLY A 53 50.29 59.32 17.46
C GLY A 53 50.60 57.96 16.83
N THR A 54 51.89 57.61 16.72
CA THR A 54 52.34 56.29 16.24
C THR A 54 51.98 55.17 17.23
N LEU A 55 52.12 55.41 18.54
CA LEU A 55 51.72 54.46 19.59
C LEU A 55 50.20 54.22 19.58
N VAL A 56 49.40 55.28 19.52
CA VAL A 56 47.93 55.18 19.41
C VAL A 56 47.53 54.47 18.12
N GLY A 57 48.14 54.82 16.98
CA GLY A 57 47.88 54.19 15.69
C GLY A 57 48.22 52.69 15.68
N SER A 58 49.36 52.31 16.25
CA SER A 58 49.77 50.89 16.35
C SER A 58 48.89 50.09 17.32
N LEU A 59 48.49 50.67 18.46
CA LEU A 59 47.53 50.07 19.39
C LEU A 59 46.15 49.86 18.76
N LEU A 60 45.62 50.87 18.05
CA LEU A 60 44.34 50.76 17.35
C LEU A 60 44.39 49.72 16.22
N THR A 61 45.49 49.65 15.49
CA THR A 61 45.71 48.65 14.44
C THR A 61 45.77 47.25 15.05
N PHE A 62 46.50 47.07 16.14
CA PHE A 62 46.56 45.81 16.88
C PHE A 62 45.19 45.37 17.40
N LEU A 63 44.43 46.30 18.01
CA LEU A 63 43.07 46.04 18.48
C LEU A 63 42.16 45.60 17.33
N SER A 64 42.25 46.29 16.19
CA SER A 64 41.48 45.99 14.98
C SER A 64 41.79 44.59 14.45
N ILE A 65 43.07 44.21 14.41
CA ILE A 65 43.49 42.85 14.02
C ILE A 65 42.89 41.81 14.98
N ILE A 66 42.94 42.04 16.29
CA ILE A 66 42.36 41.06 17.23
C ILE A 66 40.84 40.97 17.09
N PHE A 67 40.14 42.09 16.89
CA PHE A 67 38.69 42.08 16.61
C PHE A 67 38.34 41.29 15.36
N VAL A 68 39.16 41.41 14.30
CA VAL A 68 39.02 40.60 13.09
C VAL A 68 39.23 39.11 13.40
N ILE A 69 40.29 38.74 14.13
CA ILE A 69 40.54 37.34 14.53
C ILE A 69 39.37 36.78 15.36
N TYR A 70 38.87 37.54 16.33
CA TYR A 70 37.75 37.15 17.16
C TYR A 70 36.47 36.95 16.32
N THR A 71 36.21 37.85 15.37
CA THR A 71 35.07 37.73 14.45
C THR A 71 35.19 36.46 13.59
N ILE A 72 36.38 36.14 13.08
CA ILE A 72 36.63 34.91 12.32
C ILE A 72 36.38 33.66 13.18
N LEU A 73 36.81 33.66 14.45
CA LEU A 73 36.56 32.55 15.38
C LEU A 73 35.06 32.37 15.64
N GLN A 74 34.33 33.46 15.85
CA GLN A 74 32.88 33.41 16.06
C GLN A 74 32.14 32.92 14.79
N GLN A 75 32.53 33.41 13.61
CA GLN A 75 31.96 32.94 12.33
C GLN A 75 32.22 31.44 12.10
N LYS A 76 33.42 30.96 12.43
CA LYS A 76 33.76 29.53 12.34
C LYS A 76 32.89 28.67 13.24
N GLU A 77 32.63 29.12 14.47
CA GLU A 77 31.76 28.41 15.41
C GLU A 77 30.30 28.42 14.93
N GLN A 78 29.79 29.57 14.50
CA GLN A 78 28.45 29.69 13.94
C GLN A 78 28.27 28.76 12.73
N TYR A 79 29.20 28.78 11.78
CA TYR A 79 29.19 27.88 10.62
C TYR A 79 29.19 26.39 11.03
N SER A 80 29.97 26.03 12.06
CA SER A 80 29.97 24.66 12.59
C SER A 80 28.61 24.29 13.19
N ASN A 81 27.98 25.19 13.95
CA ASN A 81 26.67 24.97 14.55
C ASN A 81 25.56 24.87 13.50
N ASP A 82 25.59 25.74 12.49
CA ASP A 82 24.62 25.74 11.39
C ASP A 82 24.73 24.43 10.58
N LYS A 83 25.95 23.97 10.30
CA LYS A 83 26.18 22.68 9.63
C LYS A 83 25.68 21.48 10.46
N LEU A 84 25.83 21.53 11.79
CA LEU A 84 25.28 20.50 12.68
C LEU A 84 23.76 20.51 12.70
N LEU A 85 23.15 21.71 12.72
CA LEU A 85 21.70 21.89 12.65
C LEU A 85 21.13 21.36 11.34
N GLU A 86 21.76 21.70 10.21
CA GLU A 86 21.37 21.24 8.87
C GLU A 86 21.42 19.71 8.77
N LYS A 87 22.53 19.10 9.22
CA LYS A 87 22.65 17.64 9.27
C LYS A 87 21.60 16.98 10.18
N SER A 88 21.25 17.63 11.29
CA SER A 88 20.20 17.15 12.19
C SER A 88 18.81 17.22 11.52
N LYS A 89 18.51 18.31 10.81
CA LYS A 89 17.27 18.46 10.03
C LYS A 89 17.15 17.41 8.94
N GLU A 90 18.23 17.16 8.21
CA GLU A 90 18.28 16.13 7.17
C GLU A 90 17.99 14.74 7.75
N LYS A 91 18.66 14.36 8.85
CA LYS A 91 18.40 13.10 9.55
C LYS A 91 16.94 12.97 10.00
N ASN A 92 16.39 14.02 10.60
CA ASN A 92 14.99 14.01 11.04
C ASN A 92 14.02 13.82 9.85
N ALA A 93 14.30 14.43 8.70
CA ALA A 93 13.50 14.25 7.49
C ALA A 93 13.55 12.80 6.98
N LEU A 94 14.74 12.18 6.98
CA LEU A 94 14.92 10.76 6.63
C LEU A 94 14.21 9.83 7.63
N PHE A 95 14.21 10.19 8.91
CA PHE A 95 13.51 9.43 9.95
C PHE A 95 11.99 9.48 9.78
N ASP A 96 11.44 10.67 9.54
CA ASP A 96 10.00 10.83 9.29
C ASP A 96 9.57 10.14 7.99
N ARG A 97 10.47 10.04 7.01
CA ARG A 97 10.27 9.22 5.81
C ARG A 97 10.11 7.74 6.13
N LEU A 98 10.94 7.17 7.01
CA LEU A 98 10.79 5.77 7.44
C LEU A 98 9.46 5.53 8.14
N LYS A 99 9.00 6.46 8.99
CA LYS A 99 7.68 6.38 9.63
C LYS A 99 6.55 6.38 8.61
N LEU A 100 6.63 7.25 7.60
CA LEU A 100 5.64 7.31 6.53
C LEU A 100 5.56 5.98 5.78
N ILE A 101 6.71 5.41 5.40
CA ILE A 101 6.79 4.11 4.73
C ILE A 101 6.18 3.03 5.62
N HIS A 102 6.56 2.97 6.89
CA HIS A 102 6.03 1.97 7.83
C HIS A 102 4.50 2.04 7.96
N ASN A 103 3.95 3.25 8.06
CA ASN A 103 2.49 3.43 8.11
C ASN A 103 1.82 2.95 6.82
N LEU A 104 2.34 3.34 5.65
CA LEU A 104 1.80 2.88 4.36
C LEU A 104 1.90 1.36 4.20
N LEU A 105 3.03 0.78 4.62
CA LEU A 105 3.29 -0.66 4.54
C LEU A 105 2.34 -1.45 5.45
N ASN A 106 2.01 -0.94 6.64
CA ASN A 106 1.04 -1.57 7.53
C ASN A 106 -0.37 -1.59 6.93
N GLU A 107 -0.79 -0.50 6.29
CA GLU A 107 -2.08 -0.46 5.58
C GLU A 107 -2.09 -1.40 4.37
N ILE A 108 -0.98 -1.51 3.64
CA ILE A 108 -0.81 -2.48 2.55
C ILE A 108 -0.89 -3.91 3.09
N PHE A 109 -0.19 -4.21 4.18
CA PHE A 109 -0.17 -5.52 4.82
C PHE A 109 -1.56 -5.94 5.29
N LYS A 110 -2.29 -5.03 5.93
CA LYS A 110 -3.68 -5.25 6.35
C LYS A 110 -4.57 -5.56 5.14
N HIS A 111 -4.47 -4.78 4.08
CA HIS A 111 -5.23 -5.01 2.85
C HIS A 111 -4.96 -6.38 2.22
N ILE A 112 -3.70 -6.83 2.18
CA ILE A 112 -3.34 -8.16 1.67
C ILE A 112 -3.94 -9.25 2.55
N THR A 113 -3.90 -9.07 3.87
CA THR A 113 -4.46 -10.02 4.84
C THR A 113 -5.98 -10.15 4.68
N ASP A 114 -6.68 -9.02 4.62
CA ASP A 114 -8.14 -8.98 4.41
C ASP A 114 -8.52 -9.62 3.07
N THR A 115 -7.77 -9.33 2.00
CA THR A 115 -7.95 -9.96 0.69
C THR A 115 -7.74 -11.48 0.77
N GLY A 116 -6.76 -11.94 1.57
CA GLY A 116 -6.54 -13.37 1.80
C GLY A 116 -7.73 -14.07 2.47
N VAL A 117 -8.39 -13.39 3.41
CA VAL A 117 -9.63 -13.90 4.05
C VAL A 117 -10.75 -14.05 3.03
N GLU A 118 -10.98 -13.01 2.22
CA GLU A 118 -11.99 -13.01 1.16
C GLU A 118 -11.73 -14.11 0.11
N MET A 119 -10.47 -14.26 -0.32
CA MET A 119 -10.07 -15.33 -1.25
C MET A 119 -10.36 -16.72 -0.69
N LYS A 120 -10.07 -16.93 0.61
CA LYS A 120 -10.31 -18.20 1.28
C LYS A 120 -11.79 -18.55 1.32
N ALA A 121 -12.61 -17.63 1.80
CA ALA A 121 -14.06 -17.80 1.84
C ALA A 121 -14.63 -18.09 0.44
N PHE A 122 -14.16 -17.37 -0.57
CA PHE A 122 -14.61 -17.55 -1.95
C PHE A 122 -14.30 -18.95 -2.49
N PHE A 123 -13.04 -19.42 -2.42
CA PHE A 123 -12.69 -20.68 -3.06
C PHE A 123 -13.34 -21.89 -2.37
N GLU A 124 -13.53 -21.83 -1.05
CA GLU A 124 -14.21 -22.88 -0.27
C GLU A 124 -15.67 -23.00 -0.71
N ILE A 125 -16.40 -21.88 -0.76
CA ILE A 125 -17.81 -21.86 -1.17
C ILE A 125 -17.96 -22.18 -2.67
N GLU A 126 -17.07 -21.69 -3.54
CA GLU A 126 -17.14 -21.96 -4.98
C GLU A 126 -16.94 -23.45 -5.31
N LYS A 127 -16.17 -24.19 -4.50
CA LYS A 127 -16.03 -25.66 -4.63
C LYS A 127 -17.30 -26.40 -4.22
N GLU A 128 -17.95 -25.95 -3.16
CA GLU A 128 -19.15 -26.58 -2.64
C GLU A 128 -20.38 -26.26 -3.50
N LYS A 129 -20.53 -25.00 -3.93
CA LYS A 129 -21.70 -24.48 -4.63
C LYS A 129 -21.29 -23.84 -5.96
N THR A 130 -20.88 -24.67 -6.91
CA THR A 130 -20.33 -24.22 -8.20
C THR A 130 -21.30 -23.40 -9.04
N PHE A 131 -22.61 -23.56 -8.88
CA PHE A 131 -23.62 -22.77 -9.63
C PHE A 131 -24.12 -21.53 -8.85
N GLY A 132 -23.68 -21.39 -7.60
CA GLY A 132 -24.04 -20.27 -6.74
C GLY A 132 -23.47 -18.95 -7.24
N SER A 133 -24.13 -17.86 -6.86
CA SER A 133 -23.67 -16.48 -7.08
C SER A 133 -22.65 -16.08 -6.01
N ASN A 134 -21.58 -16.87 -5.87
CA ASN A 134 -20.56 -16.66 -4.86
C ASN A 134 -19.74 -15.42 -5.21
N GLN A 135 -19.51 -14.55 -4.24
CA GLN A 135 -18.86 -13.26 -4.45
C GLN A 135 -17.58 -13.16 -3.62
N MET A 136 -16.62 -12.43 -4.16
CA MET A 136 -15.41 -12.00 -3.49
C MET A 136 -15.35 -10.47 -3.55
N SER A 137 -15.11 -9.83 -2.40
CA SER A 137 -15.03 -8.38 -2.33
C SER A 137 -13.63 -7.89 -2.70
N PHE A 138 -13.57 -6.85 -3.54
CA PHE A 138 -12.34 -6.13 -3.84
C PHE A 138 -12.52 -4.67 -3.47
N TYR A 139 -11.72 -4.17 -2.55
CA TYR A 139 -11.66 -2.75 -2.25
C TYR A 139 -10.31 -2.18 -2.69
N THR A 140 -10.31 -0.95 -3.20
CA THR A 140 -9.08 -0.32 -3.71
C THR A 140 -8.27 0.24 -2.55
N ASN A 141 -6.97 -0.05 -2.52
CA ASN A 141 -6.06 0.58 -1.58
C ASN A 141 -5.08 1.50 -2.32
N LYS A 142 -5.20 2.81 -2.14
CA LYS A 142 -4.30 3.79 -2.77
C LYS A 142 -2.91 3.84 -2.13
N ASN A 143 -2.68 3.15 -1.02
CA ASN A 143 -1.41 3.19 -0.30
C ASN A 143 -0.27 2.51 -1.07
N TYR A 144 -0.56 1.55 -1.95
CA TYR A 144 0.44 1.01 -2.90
C TYR A 144 1.03 2.14 -3.76
N TYR A 145 0.18 2.86 -4.49
CA TYR A 145 0.58 3.97 -5.35
C TYR A 145 1.26 5.09 -4.55
N ARG A 146 0.72 5.46 -3.39
CA ARG A 146 1.34 6.48 -2.54
C ARG A 146 2.76 6.10 -2.14
N LEU A 147 3.04 4.83 -1.85
CA LEU A 147 4.39 4.35 -1.53
C LEU A 147 5.29 4.36 -2.77
N LEU A 148 4.78 3.90 -3.92
CA LEU A 148 5.53 3.86 -5.18
C LEU A 148 5.88 5.27 -5.71
N GLU A 149 5.03 6.27 -5.47
CA GLU A 149 5.23 7.67 -5.88
C GLU A 149 6.17 8.45 -4.93
N LEU A 150 6.50 7.88 -3.77
CA LEU A 150 7.47 8.51 -2.87
C LEU A 150 8.84 8.59 -3.56
N ASP A 151 9.45 9.78 -3.55
CA ASP A 151 10.85 9.99 -3.99
C ASP A 151 11.80 8.85 -3.59
N TYR A 152 12.24 8.12 -4.61
CA TYR A 152 13.02 6.89 -4.51
C TYR A 152 14.38 7.15 -3.83
N GLN A 153 15.00 8.28 -4.16
CA GLN A 153 16.32 8.65 -3.65
C GLN A 153 16.26 8.96 -2.16
N SER A 154 15.28 9.74 -1.70
CA SER A 154 15.08 10.02 -0.28
C SER A 154 14.86 8.75 0.54
N ILE A 155 14.11 7.78 -0.01
CA ILE A 155 13.88 6.50 0.67
C ILE A 155 15.19 5.71 0.78
N PHE A 156 15.92 5.61 -0.33
CA PHE A 156 17.21 4.93 -0.33
C PHE A 156 18.19 5.57 0.69
N SER A 157 18.27 6.90 0.73
CA SER A 157 19.05 7.63 1.74
C SER A 157 18.62 7.30 3.18
N ALA A 158 17.32 7.15 3.42
CA ALA A 158 16.81 6.79 4.74
C ALA A 158 17.23 5.37 5.16
N PHE A 159 17.17 4.41 4.23
CA PHE A 159 17.71 3.06 4.45
C PHE A 159 19.23 3.10 4.67
N GLN A 160 19.97 3.94 3.93
CA GLN A 160 21.41 4.08 4.12
C GLN A 160 21.78 4.62 5.51
N GLU A 161 21.06 5.62 6.00
CA GLU A 161 21.33 6.27 7.29
C GLU A 161 20.97 5.36 8.47
N TYR A 162 19.84 4.66 8.41
CA TYR A 162 19.29 3.95 9.57
C TYR A 162 19.43 2.43 9.54
N SER A 163 19.57 1.80 8.37
CA SER A 163 19.73 0.35 8.30
C SER A 163 21.09 -0.10 8.84
N LYS A 164 21.05 -1.18 9.62
CA LYS A 164 22.24 -1.90 10.12
C LYS A 164 22.65 -3.07 9.24
N ASP A 165 21.86 -3.38 8.20
CA ASP A 165 22.18 -4.45 7.27
C ASP A 165 23.50 -4.12 6.52
N GLU A 166 24.33 -5.14 6.32
CA GLU A 166 25.51 -5.02 5.45
C GLU A 166 25.11 -4.67 4.02
N ASP A 167 23.98 -5.21 3.56
CA ASP A 167 23.39 -4.94 2.25
C ASP A 167 22.11 -4.10 2.36
N LYS A 168 22.30 -2.80 2.62
CA LYS A 168 21.21 -1.80 2.73
C LYS A 168 20.39 -1.69 1.44
N THR A 169 21.00 -2.00 0.30
CA THR A 169 20.38 -1.99 -1.02
C THR A 169 19.36 -3.11 -1.18
N LYS A 170 19.61 -4.27 -0.57
CA LYS A 170 18.69 -5.39 -0.60
C LYS A 170 17.36 -5.07 0.08
N SER A 171 17.37 -4.56 1.31
CA SER A 171 16.15 -4.25 2.07
C SER A 171 15.29 -3.18 1.37
N PHE A 172 15.94 -2.20 0.75
CA PHE A 172 15.29 -1.21 -0.10
C PHE A 172 14.64 -1.82 -1.35
N ASN A 173 15.38 -2.65 -2.10
CA ASN A 173 14.86 -3.29 -3.29
C ASN A 173 13.73 -4.28 -2.97
N ASP A 174 13.82 -4.97 -1.83
CA ASP A 174 12.81 -5.91 -1.38
C ASP A 174 11.49 -5.22 -1.03
N LEU A 175 11.54 -4.02 -0.42
CA LEU A 175 10.36 -3.20 -0.18
C LEU A 175 9.60 -2.94 -1.49
N TYR A 176 10.28 -2.37 -2.48
CA TYR A 176 9.63 -2.01 -3.74
C TYR A 176 9.17 -3.23 -4.53
N LYS A 177 9.99 -4.29 -4.62
CA LYS A 177 9.59 -5.54 -5.28
C LYS A 177 8.33 -6.13 -4.69
N MET A 178 8.17 -6.10 -3.36
CA MET A 178 6.97 -6.63 -2.71
C MET A 178 5.75 -5.77 -2.95
N VAL A 179 5.89 -4.44 -2.78
CA VAL A 179 4.78 -3.51 -3.00
C VAL A 179 4.30 -3.58 -4.44
N ASP A 180 5.23 -3.58 -5.40
CA ASP A 180 4.95 -3.67 -6.83
C ASP A 180 4.24 -4.99 -7.16
N PHE A 181 4.82 -6.13 -6.76
CA PHE A 181 4.23 -7.46 -6.94
C PHE A 181 2.79 -7.55 -6.44
N TYR A 182 2.52 -7.11 -5.20
CA TYR A 182 1.16 -7.19 -4.66
C TYR A 182 0.20 -6.20 -5.33
N SER A 183 0.70 -5.04 -5.77
CA SER A 183 -0.11 -4.06 -6.49
C SER A 183 -0.59 -4.61 -7.84
N GLU A 184 0.31 -5.22 -8.61
CA GLU A 184 0.00 -5.83 -9.90
C GLU A 184 -0.83 -7.12 -9.73
N SER A 185 -0.44 -7.98 -8.78
CA SER A 185 -1.14 -9.24 -8.52
C SER A 185 -2.60 -9.00 -8.10
N PHE A 186 -2.89 -7.91 -7.38
CA PHE A 186 -4.25 -7.57 -7.00
C PHE A 186 -5.10 -7.15 -8.22
N ILE A 187 -4.53 -6.34 -9.12
CA ILE A 187 -5.22 -5.90 -10.35
C ILE A 187 -5.55 -7.11 -11.23
N GLU A 188 -4.54 -7.95 -11.51
CA GLU A 188 -4.71 -9.16 -12.32
C GLU A 188 -5.75 -10.10 -11.70
N GLN A 189 -5.73 -10.26 -10.37
CA GLN A 189 -6.67 -11.12 -9.66
C GLN A 189 -8.11 -10.61 -9.76
N ARG A 190 -8.31 -9.29 -9.64
CA ARG A 190 -9.61 -8.64 -9.79
C ARG A 190 -10.16 -8.81 -11.19
N GLU A 191 -9.34 -8.60 -12.22
CA GLU A 191 -9.76 -8.73 -13.61
C GLU A 191 -10.20 -10.15 -13.94
N LYS A 192 -9.43 -11.16 -13.52
CA LYS A 192 -9.79 -12.57 -13.71
C LYS A 192 -11.08 -12.95 -12.99
N TYR A 193 -11.28 -12.44 -11.78
CA TYR A 193 -12.53 -12.65 -11.04
C TYR A 193 -13.73 -12.02 -11.74
N LEU A 194 -13.62 -10.76 -12.19
CA LEU A 194 -14.70 -10.09 -12.89
C LEU A 194 -15.07 -10.82 -14.18
N TYR A 195 -14.07 -11.29 -14.92
CA TYR A 195 -14.30 -12.12 -16.10
C TYR A 195 -15.07 -13.41 -15.74
N HIS A 196 -14.61 -14.15 -14.73
CA HIS A 196 -15.26 -15.38 -14.28
C HIS A 196 -16.73 -15.18 -13.89
N ILE A 197 -17.02 -14.15 -13.08
CA ILE A 197 -18.39 -13.88 -12.62
C ILE A 197 -19.29 -13.46 -13.79
N ASN A 198 -18.80 -12.62 -14.70
CA ASN A 198 -19.58 -12.18 -15.85
C ASN A 198 -19.89 -13.34 -16.80
N ASP A 199 -18.90 -14.17 -17.14
CA ASP A 199 -19.09 -15.38 -17.96
C ASP A 199 -20.10 -16.33 -17.30
N LYS A 200 -19.95 -16.58 -15.99
CA LYS A 200 -20.85 -17.44 -15.23
C LYS A 200 -22.30 -16.94 -15.26
N VAL A 201 -22.52 -15.63 -15.11
CA VAL A 201 -23.86 -15.03 -15.18
C VAL A 201 -24.45 -15.17 -16.59
N GLU A 202 -23.68 -14.85 -17.64
CA GLU A 202 -24.13 -14.98 -19.03
C GLU A 202 -24.52 -16.42 -19.35
N ARG A 203 -23.70 -17.39 -18.92
CA ARG A 203 -23.98 -18.82 -19.10
C ARG A 203 -25.20 -19.30 -18.33
N LYS A 204 -25.40 -18.85 -17.09
CA LYS A 204 -26.63 -19.14 -16.31
C LYS A 204 -27.87 -18.65 -17.06
N GLN A 205 -27.83 -17.43 -17.60
CA GLN A 205 -28.95 -16.87 -18.38
C GLN A 205 -29.23 -17.66 -19.66
N LYS A 206 -28.17 -18.03 -20.40
CA LYS A 206 -28.29 -18.86 -21.60
C LYS A 206 -28.91 -20.22 -21.28
N ILE A 207 -28.41 -20.91 -20.26
CA ILE A 207 -28.93 -22.21 -19.83
C ILE A 207 -30.40 -22.09 -19.38
N ALA A 208 -30.75 -21.05 -18.63
CA ALA A 208 -32.13 -20.81 -18.22
C ALA A 208 -33.06 -20.62 -19.44
N SER A 209 -32.62 -19.87 -20.45
CA SER A 209 -33.36 -19.69 -21.70
C SER A 209 -33.54 -21.00 -22.47
N GLU A 210 -32.48 -21.81 -22.57
CA GLU A 210 -32.54 -23.13 -23.20
C GLU A 210 -33.47 -24.09 -22.45
N LEU A 211 -33.46 -24.08 -21.11
CA LEU A 211 -34.37 -24.85 -20.27
C LEU A 211 -35.83 -24.44 -20.50
N ASN A 212 -36.12 -23.14 -20.54
CA ASN A 212 -37.47 -22.66 -20.85
C ASN A 212 -37.92 -23.11 -22.24
N SER A 213 -37.05 -23.04 -23.24
CA SER A 213 -37.35 -23.54 -24.60
C SER A 213 -37.67 -25.04 -24.61
N VAL A 214 -36.94 -25.85 -23.84
CA VAL A 214 -37.22 -27.27 -23.66
C VAL A 214 -38.60 -27.50 -23.03
N MET A 215 -38.98 -26.70 -22.03
CA MET A 215 -40.29 -26.82 -21.38
C MET A 215 -41.44 -26.40 -22.28
N ASP A 216 -41.26 -25.35 -23.07
CA ASP A 216 -42.25 -24.90 -24.06
C ASP A 216 -42.47 -25.98 -25.14
N GLU A 217 -41.38 -26.58 -25.62
CA GLU A 217 -41.43 -27.65 -26.61
C GLU A 217 -42.08 -28.92 -26.05
N ALA A 218 -41.74 -29.31 -24.81
CA ALA A 218 -42.38 -30.42 -24.11
C ALA A 218 -43.90 -30.16 -23.92
N SER A 219 -44.28 -28.93 -23.57
CA SER A 219 -45.68 -28.54 -23.38
C SER A 219 -46.47 -28.62 -24.68
N LYS A 220 -45.86 -28.19 -25.78
CA LYS A 220 -46.44 -28.32 -27.12
C LYS A 220 -46.65 -29.80 -27.49
N MET A 221 -45.65 -30.65 -27.28
CA MET A 221 -45.77 -32.09 -27.55
C MET A 221 -46.86 -32.76 -26.72
N ILE A 222 -47.01 -32.40 -25.44
CA ILE A 222 -48.12 -32.85 -24.58
C ILE A 222 -49.47 -32.47 -25.19
N GLY A 223 -49.59 -31.24 -25.71
CA GLY A 223 -50.78 -30.77 -26.42
C GLY A 223 -51.08 -31.59 -27.68
N GLU A 224 -50.06 -31.87 -28.49
CA GLU A 224 -50.16 -32.70 -29.69
C GLU A 224 -50.64 -34.12 -29.35
N TYR A 225 -50.04 -34.79 -28.36
CA TYR A 225 -50.49 -36.12 -27.93
C TYR A 225 -51.94 -36.13 -27.46
N LYS A 226 -52.40 -35.09 -26.75
CA LYS A 226 -53.80 -34.97 -26.32
C LYS A 226 -54.77 -34.86 -27.50
N ILE A 227 -54.34 -34.26 -28.61
CA ILE A 227 -55.13 -34.14 -29.84
C ILE A 227 -55.09 -35.45 -30.64
N GLU A 228 -53.89 -35.98 -30.88
CA GLU A 228 -53.65 -37.19 -31.69
C GLU A 228 -54.32 -38.44 -31.07
N LEU A 229 -54.32 -38.55 -29.73
CA LEU A 229 -54.83 -39.70 -28.98
C LEU A 229 -56.04 -39.31 -28.10
N ALA A 230 -56.85 -38.35 -28.56
CA ALA A 230 -57.98 -37.79 -27.82
C ALA A 230 -59.08 -38.83 -27.52
N THR A 231 -59.29 -39.78 -28.43
CA THR A 231 -60.31 -40.82 -28.30
C THR A 231 -60.03 -41.68 -27.07
N ASN A 232 -61.02 -41.82 -26.18
CA ASN A 232 -60.92 -42.60 -24.94
C ASN A 232 -59.79 -42.22 -23.95
N ASN A 233 -59.18 -41.03 -24.06
CA ASN A 233 -58.02 -40.63 -23.26
C ASN A 233 -56.80 -41.55 -23.40
N GLU A 234 -56.60 -42.17 -24.57
CA GLU A 234 -55.47 -43.07 -24.83
C GLU A 234 -54.10 -42.39 -24.61
N TYR A 235 -54.02 -41.07 -24.78
CA TYR A 235 -52.81 -40.28 -24.47
C TYR A 235 -52.29 -40.51 -23.04
N LYS A 236 -53.16 -40.81 -22.06
CA LYS A 236 -52.75 -41.06 -20.67
C LYS A 236 -51.93 -42.34 -20.52
N GLN A 237 -52.06 -43.29 -21.44
CA GLN A 237 -51.31 -44.55 -21.44
C GLN A 237 -50.01 -44.44 -22.25
N ASN A 238 -49.85 -43.38 -23.06
CA ASN A 238 -48.65 -43.16 -23.84
C ASN A 238 -47.45 -42.82 -22.92
N LEU A 239 -46.38 -43.60 -23.04
CA LEU A 239 -45.18 -43.47 -22.20
C LEU A 239 -44.44 -42.14 -22.41
N TRP A 240 -44.41 -41.63 -23.65
CA TRP A 240 -43.79 -40.33 -23.94
C TRP A 240 -44.59 -39.17 -23.35
N PHE A 241 -45.92 -39.22 -23.44
CA PHE A 241 -46.81 -38.24 -22.80
C PHE A 241 -46.56 -38.17 -21.29
N GLN A 242 -46.54 -39.32 -20.61
CA GLN A 242 -46.31 -39.39 -19.16
C GLN A 242 -44.95 -38.80 -18.78
N LEU A 243 -43.91 -39.15 -19.53
CA LEU A 243 -42.55 -38.67 -19.29
C LEU A 243 -42.40 -37.16 -19.48
N LEU A 244 -42.98 -36.59 -20.53
CA LEU A 244 -42.97 -35.14 -20.77
C LEU A 244 -43.73 -34.38 -19.69
N ASN A 245 -44.88 -34.91 -19.24
CA ASN A 245 -45.65 -34.29 -18.18
C ASN A 245 -44.89 -34.31 -16.85
N GLU A 246 -44.20 -35.41 -16.54
CA GLU A 246 -43.33 -35.51 -15.37
C GLU A 246 -42.16 -34.51 -15.41
N LEU A 247 -41.51 -34.37 -16.58
CA LEU A 247 -40.44 -33.39 -16.81
C LEU A 247 -40.85 -31.97 -16.40
N ILE A 248 -41.98 -31.51 -16.93
CA ILE A 248 -42.51 -30.15 -16.68
C ILE A 248 -42.86 -29.97 -15.20
N VAL A 249 -43.57 -30.94 -14.62
CA VAL A 249 -44.01 -30.85 -13.22
C VAL A 249 -42.82 -30.75 -12.28
N PHE A 250 -41.78 -31.57 -12.47
CA PHE A 250 -40.59 -31.52 -11.61
C PHE A 250 -39.76 -30.26 -11.84
N TYR A 251 -39.62 -29.79 -13.07
CA TYR A 251 -38.92 -28.55 -13.36
C TYR A 251 -39.56 -27.35 -12.65
N TYR A 252 -40.86 -27.14 -12.82
CA TYR A 252 -41.54 -25.99 -12.20
C TYR A 252 -41.61 -26.08 -10.69
N LYS A 253 -41.67 -27.30 -10.12
CA LYS A 253 -41.56 -27.48 -8.68
C LYS A 253 -40.26 -26.86 -8.15
N LEU A 254 -39.12 -27.18 -8.77
CA LEU A 254 -37.81 -26.68 -8.35
C LEU A 254 -37.62 -25.18 -8.52
N ILE A 255 -38.27 -24.57 -9.52
CA ILE A 255 -38.17 -23.12 -9.76
C ILE A 255 -39.12 -22.32 -8.88
N SER A 256 -40.32 -22.85 -8.59
CA SER A 256 -41.30 -22.15 -7.75
C SER A 256 -40.90 -22.06 -6.26
N GLU A 257 -39.97 -22.91 -5.81
CA GLU A 257 -39.56 -23.03 -4.41
C GLU A 257 -38.33 -22.14 -4.06
N LYS A 258 -37.69 -21.45 -5.01
CA LYS A 258 -36.42 -20.72 -4.79
C LYS A 258 -36.32 -19.40 -5.57
N ASP A 259 -35.65 -18.40 -4.98
CA ASP A 259 -35.35 -17.10 -5.62
C ASP A 259 -34.27 -17.18 -6.72
N ASP A 260 -33.46 -18.24 -6.75
CA ASP A 260 -32.47 -18.52 -7.81
C ASP A 260 -32.60 -19.99 -8.25
N ALA A 261 -32.46 -20.23 -9.56
CA ALA A 261 -32.62 -21.57 -10.12
C ALA A 261 -31.49 -22.48 -9.62
N ASP A 262 -31.85 -23.52 -8.86
CA ASP A 262 -30.89 -24.53 -8.40
C ASP A 262 -30.51 -25.45 -9.55
N PHE A 263 -29.53 -25.01 -10.34
CA PHE A 263 -29.02 -25.76 -11.49
C PHE A 263 -28.46 -27.13 -11.12
N GLU A 264 -28.00 -27.34 -9.88
CA GLU A 264 -27.55 -28.67 -9.44
C GLU A 264 -28.72 -29.61 -9.24
N ALA A 265 -29.79 -29.15 -8.59
CA ALA A 265 -31.02 -29.91 -8.45
C ALA A 265 -31.67 -30.17 -9.81
N ILE A 266 -31.76 -29.16 -10.68
CA ILE A 266 -32.30 -29.31 -12.04
C ILE A 266 -31.50 -30.36 -12.82
N GLU A 267 -30.17 -30.33 -12.77
CA GLU A 267 -29.35 -31.32 -13.47
C GLU A 267 -29.65 -32.75 -12.95
N LYS A 268 -29.59 -32.95 -11.64
CA LYS A 268 -29.64 -34.28 -11.01
C LYS A 268 -31.05 -34.87 -10.96
N GLU A 269 -32.04 -34.06 -10.63
CA GLU A 269 -33.41 -34.50 -10.34
C GLU A 269 -34.34 -34.37 -11.55
N VAL A 270 -34.02 -33.50 -12.51
CA VAL A 270 -34.86 -33.29 -13.71
C VAL A 270 -34.19 -33.89 -14.93
N LEU A 271 -33.05 -33.34 -15.35
CA LEU A 271 -32.45 -33.66 -16.65
C LEU A 271 -31.88 -35.09 -16.69
N VAL A 272 -31.17 -35.52 -15.66
CA VAL A 272 -30.63 -36.89 -15.56
C VAL A 272 -31.74 -37.92 -15.48
N ILE A 273 -32.77 -37.67 -14.67
CA ILE A 273 -33.91 -38.60 -14.51
C ILE A 273 -34.69 -38.72 -15.82
N PHE A 274 -34.98 -37.60 -16.48
CA PHE A 274 -35.64 -37.60 -17.78
C PHE A 274 -34.87 -38.44 -18.81
N LEU A 275 -33.56 -38.20 -18.99
CA LEU A 275 -32.76 -38.96 -19.97
C LEU A 275 -32.71 -40.46 -19.66
N LYS A 276 -32.61 -40.84 -18.38
CA LYS A 276 -32.64 -42.25 -17.97
C LYS A 276 -33.97 -42.91 -18.33
N LYS A 277 -35.09 -42.23 -18.05
CA LYS A 277 -36.43 -42.70 -18.37
C LYS A 277 -36.68 -42.72 -19.89
N ALA A 278 -36.23 -41.70 -20.61
CA ALA A 278 -36.35 -41.64 -22.07
C ALA A 278 -35.66 -42.83 -22.74
N ASN A 279 -34.45 -43.18 -22.30
CA ASN A 279 -33.76 -44.37 -22.80
C ASN A 279 -34.50 -45.69 -22.46
N ALA A 280 -35.23 -45.75 -21.34
CA ALA A 280 -36.04 -46.93 -21.01
C ALA A 280 -37.29 -47.03 -21.90
N VAL A 281 -37.94 -45.89 -22.20
CA VAL A 281 -39.08 -45.83 -23.11
C VAL A 281 -38.65 -46.18 -24.54
N GLU A 282 -37.50 -45.66 -25.00
CA GLU A 282 -36.96 -45.98 -26.32
C GLU A 282 -36.71 -47.48 -26.50
N LYS A 283 -36.14 -48.16 -25.52
CA LYS A 283 -35.95 -49.63 -25.60
C LYS A 283 -37.24 -50.41 -25.76
N ASN A 284 -38.37 -49.85 -25.31
CA ASN A 284 -39.68 -50.50 -25.38
C ASN A 284 -40.41 -50.21 -26.68
N ILE A 285 -40.41 -48.95 -27.15
CA ILE A 285 -41.26 -48.50 -28.26
C ILE A 285 -40.54 -47.70 -29.36
N GLY A 286 -39.22 -47.46 -29.22
CA GLY A 286 -38.40 -46.66 -30.14
C GLY A 286 -38.50 -45.15 -29.90
N PHE A 287 -37.58 -44.38 -30.51
CA PHE A 287 -37.64 -42.91 -30.51
C PHE A 287 -38.59 -42.38 -31.58
N GLU A 288 -39.50 -41.49 -31.18
CA GLU A 288 -40.13 -40.56 -32.10
C GLU A 288 -39.17 -39.41 -32.44
N LYS A 289 -39.16 -38.95 -33.69
CA LYS A 289 -38.24 -37.89 -34.14
C LYS A 289 -38.31 -36.63 -33.26
N ARG A 290 -39.53 -36.18 -32.91
CA ARG A 290 -39.75 -35.03 -32.02
C ARG A 290 -39.13 -35.22 -30.64
N ILE A 291 -39.23 -36.42 -30.08
CA ILE A 291 -38.65 -36.75 -28.78
C ILE A 291 -37.12 -36.78 -28.84
N LEU A 292 -36.56 -37.33 -29.92
CA LEU A 292 -35.11 -37.36 -30.13
C LEU A 292 -34.51 -35.96 -30.11
N ASP A 293 -35.13 -34.99 -30.79
CA ASP A 293 -34.67 -33.60 -30.80
C ASP A 293 -34.66 -32.98 -29.38
N LEU A 294 -35.70 -33.24 -28.58
CA LEU A 294 -35.78 -32.79 -27.19
C LEU A 294 -34.70 -33.44 -26.30
N VAL A 295 -34.50 -34.76 -26.45
CA VAL A 295 -33.45 -35.53 -25.76
C VAL A 295 -32.07 -34.96 -26.05
N LEU A 296 -31.79 -34.63 -27.32
CA LEU A 296 -30.53 -34.02 -27.74
C LEU A 296 -30.33 -32.61 -27.14
N LYS A 297 -31.38 -31.78 -27.10
CA LYS A 297 -31.33 -30.46 -26.43
C LYS A 297 -31.02 -30.59 -24.94
N ILE A 298 -31.73 -31.48 -24.23
CA ILE A 298 -31.49 -31.73 -22.79
C ILE A 298 -30.06 -32.24 -22.55
N ALA A 299 -29.57 -33.15 -23.38
CA ALA A 299 -28.19 -33.61 -23.31
C ALA A 299 -27.18 -32.47 -23.56
N GLY A 300 -27.49 -31.55 -24.47
CA GLY A 300 -26.72 -30.33 -24.72
C GLY A 300 -26.64 -29.43 -23.49
N ILE A 301 -27.77 -29.13 -22.86
CA ILE A 301 -27.84 -28.33 -21.62
C ILE A 301 -26.98 -28.96 -20.52
N ARG A 302 -27.06 -30.29 -20.33
CA ARG A 302 -26.23 -31.00 -19.34
C ARG A 302 -24.74 -30.86 -19.62
N LYS A 303 -24.31 -30.91 -20.88
CA LYS A 303 -22.90 -30.68 -21.24
C LYS A 303 -22.47 -29.26 -20.87
N GLN A 304 -23.32 -28.26 -21.11
CA GLN A 304 -23.04 -26.87 -20.74
C GLN A 304 -22.94 -26.69 -19.22
N LEU A 305 -23.85 -27.28 -18.44
CA LEU A 305 -23.82 -27.28 -16.98
C LEU A 305 -22.55 -27.93 -16.44
N ASN A 306 -22.17 -29.09 -16.97
CA ASN A 306 -20.94 -29.78 -16.56
C ASN A 306 -19.69 -28.97 -16.90
N SER A 307 -19.61 -28.34 -18.08
CA SER A 307 -18.49 -27.45 -18.43
C SER A 307 -18.41 -26.25 -17.48
N MET A 308 -19.54 -25.60 -17.15
CA MET A 308 -19.59 -24.48 -16.20
C MET A 308 -19.13 -24.90 -14.80
N LYS A 309 -19.52 -26.10 -14.36
CA LYS A 309 -19.06 -26.69 -13.10
C LYS A 309 -17.55 -26.91 -13.09
N MET A 310 -17.00 -27.52 -14.15
CA MET A 310 -15.56 -27.78 -14.25
C MET A 310 -14.75 -26.48 -14.30
N GLU A 311 -15.23 -25.46 -14.99
CA GLU A 311 -14.56 -24.16 -15.05
C GLU A 311 -14.60 -23.44 -13.69
N SER A 312 -15.73 -23.48 -12.98
CA SER A 312 -15.83 -22.93 -11.62
C SER A 312 -14.89 -23.64 -10.63
N LEU A 313 -14.78 -24.96 -10.73
CA LEU A 313 -13.82 -25.74 -9.95
C LEU A 313 -12.37 -25.40 -10.30
N ASN A 314 -12.06 -25.27 -11.59
CA ASN A 314 -10.72 -24.88 -12.05
C ASN A 314 -10.35 -23.48 -11.56
N PHE A 315 -11.28 -22.52 -11.66
CA PHE A 315 -11.08 -21.17 -11.17
C PHE A 315 -10.85 -21.16 -9.66
N SER A 316 -11.69 -21.86 -8.89
CA SER A 316 -11.53 -21.99 -7.45
C SER A 316 -10.17 -22.61 -7.06
N ASN A 317 -9.71 -23.65 -7.77
CA ASN A 317 -8.39 -24.24 -7.55
C ASN A 317 -7.25 -23.25 -7.86
N GLN A 318 -7.40 -22.39 -8.86
CA GLN A 318 -6.44 -21.32 -9.14
C GLN A 318 -6.41 -20.29 -8.01
N ILE A 319 -7.58 -19.90 -7.48
CA ILE A 319 -7.68 -18.99 -6.32
C ILE A 319 -7.02 -19.60 -5.09
N GLU A 320 -7.31 -20.86 -4.78
CA GLU A 320 -6.71 -21.59 -3.66
C GLU A 320 -5.18 -21.65 -3.79
N SER A 321 -4.67 -21.96 -4.99
CA SER A 321 -3.23 -22.01 -5.26
C SER A 321 -2.57 -20.64 -5.02
N ARG A 322 -3.19 -19.56 -5.53
CA ARG A 322 -2.71 -18.18 -5.30
C ARG A 322 -2.77 -17.80 -3.83
N TYR A 323 -3.87 -18.12 -3.15
CA TYR A 323 -4.03 -17.90 -1.71
C TYR A 323 -2.89 -18.56 -0.94
N LYS A 324 -2.70 -19.88 -1.09
CA LYS A 324 -1.65 -20.63 -0.40
C LYS A 324 -0.26 -20.07 -0.68
N LYS A 325 0.00 -19.63 -1.91
CA LYS A 325 1.33 -19.17 -2.31
C LYS A 325 1.64 -17.74 -1.84
N TYR A 326 0.65 -16.86 -1.76
CA TYR A 326 0.89 -15.41 -1.62
C TYR A 326 0.10 -14.70 -0.52
N TYR A 327 -1.03 -15.23 -0.07
CA TYR A 327 -1.95 -14.53 0.84
C TYR A 327 -2.22 -15.29 2.15
N ALA A 328 -1.88 -16.58 2.21
CA ALA A 328 -1.97 -17.35 3.44
C ALA A 328 -1.00 -16.78 4.50
N PRO A 329 -1.36 -16.77 5.79
CA PRO A 329 -0.50 -16.31 6.89
C PRO A 329 0.89 -16.95 6.88
N GLU A 330 0.94 -18.23 6.54
CA GLU A 330 2.15 -19.06 6.43
C GLU A 330 2.88 -18.94 5.08
N SER A 331 2.37 -18.13 4.15
CA SER A 331 2.99 -17.99 2.83
C SER A 331 4.31 -17.23 2.93
N LYS A 332 5.33 -17.71 2.20
CA LYS A 332 6.67 -17.10 2.21
C LYS A 332 6.64 -15.62 1.83
N ASN A 333 5.75 -15.22 0.93
CA ASN A 333 5.65 -13.83 0.49
C ASN A 333 5.06 -12.93 1.58
N LEU A 334 3.98 -13.35 2.23
CA LEU A 334 3.36 -12.58 3.31
C LEU A 334 4.27 -12.51 4.55
N MET A 335 4.93 -13.62 4.87
CA MET A 335 5.95 -13.65 5.93
C MET A 335 7.08 -12.65 5.63
N ARG A 336 7.59 -12.61 4.40
CA ARG A 336 8.65 -11.67 4.02
C ARG A 336 8.18 -10.21 4.02
N LEU A 337 6.92 -9.94 3.68
CA LEU A 337 6.34 -8.60 3.84
C LEU A 337 6.24 -8.18 5.32
N ASN A 338 5.84 -9.11 6.19
CA ASN A 338 5.80 -8.89 7.63
C ASN A 338 7.21 -8.66 8.22
N GLU A 339 8.20 -9.43 7.77
CA GLU A 339 9.61 -9.25 8.12
C GLU A 339 10.10 -7.85 7.70
N LEU A 340 9.79 -7.40 6.47
CA LEU A 340 10.12 -6.05 6.00
C LEU A 340 9.49 -4.97 6.90
N SER A 341 8.21 -5.12 7.25
CA SER A 341 7.53 -4.17 8.14
C SER A 341 8.19 -4.14 9.52
N THR A 342 8.48 -5.32 10.07
CA THR A 342 9.15 -5.47 11.37
C THR A 342 10.55 -4.86 11.36
N ASN A 343 11.31 -5.06 10.27
CA ASN A 343 12.64 -4.49 10.11
C ASN A 343 12.59 -2.96 10.09
N ILE A 344 11.69 -2.37 9.30
CA ILE A 344 11.52 -0.89 9.25
C ILE A 344 11.09 -0.35 10.62
N SER A 345 10.18 -1.03 11.32
CA SER A 345 9.80 -0.68 12.70
C SER A 345 10.99 -0.75 13.67
N GLY A 346 11.86 -1.75 13.51
CA GLY A 346 13.12 -1.87 14.22
C GLY A 346 14.08 -0.72 13.94
N LEU A 347 14.17 -0.27 12.68
CA LEU A 347 14.95 0.92 12.33
C LEU A 347 14.43 2.15 13.08
N ILE A 348 13.10 2.35 13.08
CA ILE A 348 12.47 3.48 13.77
C ILE A 348 12.77 3.44 15.27
N THR A 349 12.55 2.29 15.92
CA THR A 349 12.70 2.13 17.37
C THR A 349 14.15 2.32 17.83
N ASN A 350 15.12 1.79 17.07
CA ASN A 350 16.54 1.93 17.38
C ASN A 350 17.07 3.36 17.20
N SER A 351 16.41 4.16 16.36
CA SER A 351 16.76 5.56 16.09
C SER A 351 16.30 6.52 17.19
N VAL A 352 15.36 6.09 18.04
CA VAL A 352 14.77 6.91 19.12
C VAL A 352 15.57 6.82 20.43
N LYS A 353 16.73 6.13 20.47
CA LYS A 353 17.59 6.17 21.67
C LYS A 353 17.84 7.63 22.06
N PRO A 354 17.44 8.05 23.27
CA PRO A 354 17.51 9.44 23.65
C PRO A 354 18.97 9.86 23.59
N VAL A 355 19.27 10.85 22.74
CA VAL A 355 20.42 11.71 22.95
C VAL A 355 20.21 12.24 24.37
N SER A 356 20.96 11.69 25.33
CA SER A 356 20.97 12.14 26.71
C SER A 356 20.93 13.65 26.67
N LYS A 357 19.87 14.26 27.24
CA LYS A 357 19.71 15.71 27.36
C LYS A 357 21.05 16.30 27.76
N ASN A 358 21.80 16.79 26.77
CA ASN A 358 22.99 17.54 27.02
C ASN A 358 22.44 18.86 27.55
N ARG A 359 22.48 18.99 28.88
CA ARG A 359 22.07 20.17 29.66
C ARG A 359 22.85 21.38 29.14
N TYR A 360 22.37 22.00 28.07
CA TYR A 360 22.89 23.27 27.57
C TYR A 360 21.83 24.35 27.41
N PHE A 361 20.57 24.05 27.76
CA PHE A 361 19.51 25.05 27.86
C PHE A 361 19.03 25.20 29.30
N SER A 362 19.86 25.83 30.11
CA SER A 362 19.42 26.66 31.24
C SER A 362 20.55 27.61 31.56
N LEU A 363 20.40 28.87 31.16
CA LEU A 363 20.94 30.10 31.77
C LEU A 363 20.75 31.22 30.75
N LEU A 364 19.48 31.61 30.59
CA LEU A 364 19.12 33.02 30.48
C LEU A 364 19.51 33.70 31.79
#